data_AF-K1RJ90-F1
#
_entry.id   AF-K1RJ90-F1
#
_cell.length_a   1.000
_cell.length_b   1.000
_cell.length_c   1.000
_cell.angle_alpha   90.00
_cell.angle_beta   90.00
_cell.angle_gamma   90.00
#
_symmetry.space_group_name_H-M   'P 1'
#
loop_
_entity.id
_entity.type
_entity.pdbx_description
1 polymer ?
#
loop_
_entity_poly.entity_id
_entity_poly.type
_entity_poly.pdbx_seq_one_letter_code
_entity_poly.pdbx_strand_id
1 'polypeptide(L)'
;TKDDVKYRINDCIYPSPLVWLRAFIDAEMTIVDSFHGMVFSILFNKPFWVIGNEERGISRFRSLLSKFGLESRLLSVNNLDAVDLNQSIEWKRVNDILQKERFVSLVRLKESLE
;
A
#
# COMPACT_ATOMS: atom_id res chain seq x y z
N THR A 1 -12.88 18.78 -9.76
CA THR A 1 -12.35 18.68 -11.14
C THR A 1 -10.92 19.21 -11.19
N LYS A 2 -10.19 19.09 -12.32
CA LYS A 2 -8.86 19.72 -12.46
C LYS A 2 -8.93 21.25 -12.27
N ASP A 3 -10.07 21.86 -12.59
CA ASP A 3 -10.33 23.29 -12.38
C ASP A 3 -10.52 23.63 -10.89
N ASP A 4 -11.17 22.76 -10.11
CA ASP A 4 -11.42 23.00 -8.68
C ASP A 4 -10.16 22.98 -7.79
N VAL A 5 -9.11 22.25 -8.19
CA VAL A 5 -7.91 22.06 -7.34
C VAL A 5 -7.19 23.38 -7.09
N LYS A 6 -7.19 24.30 -8.08
CA LYS A 6 -6.56 25.62 -7.93
C LYS A 6 -7.30 26.55 -6.96
N TYR A 7 -8.63 26.42 -6.85
CA TYR A 7 -9.47 27.35 -6.09
C TYR A 7 -9.89 26.81 -4.72
N ARG A 8 -9.75 25.50 -4.48
CA ARG A 8 -10.11 24.82 -3.23
C ARG A 8 -8.92 24.23 -2.49
N ILE A 9 -7.73 24.78 -2.69
CA ILE A 9 -6.53 24.28 -2.00
C ILE A 9 -6.67 24.39 -0.48
N ASN A 10 -7.45 25.36 0.01
CA ASN A 10 -7.78 25.53 1.42
C ASN A 10 -8.70 24.42 1.98
N ASP A 11 -9.41 23.69 1.12
CA ASP A 11 -10.25 22.54 1.50
C ASP A 11 -9.43 21.25 1.60
N CYS A 12 -8.19 21.26 1.10
CA CYS A 12 -7.32 20.10 1.11
C CYS A 12 -6.59 19.97 2.44
N ILE A 13 -6.60 18.76 3.00
CA ILE A 13 -5.83 18.42 4.19
C ILE A 13 -4.47 17.91 3.73
N TYR A 14 -3.40 18.65 4.07
CA TYR A 14 -2.01 18.30 3.78
C TYR A 14 -1.25 18.03 5.08
N PRO A 15 -1.37 16.83 5.67
CA PRO A 15 -0.57 16.48 6.83
C PRO A 15 0.91 16.43 6.44
N SER A 16 1.80 16.72 7.37
CA SER A 16 3.22 16.48 7.16
C SER A 16 3.46 14.98 6.90
N PRO A 17 4.54 14.60 6.20
CA PRO A 17 4.87 13.19 5.98
C PRO A 17 4.91 12.38 7.28
N LEU A 18 5.39 12.98 8.37
CA LEU A 18 5.43 12.33 9.69
C LEU A 18 4.03 12.07 10.25
N VAL A 19 3.13 13.06 10.20
CA VAL A 19 1.74 12.90 10.66
C VAL A 19 1.02 11.85 9.80
N TRP A 20 1.25 11.86 8.49
CA TRP A 20 0.68 10.88 7.58
C TRP A 20 1.16 9.47 7.89
N LEU A 21 2.47 9.24 8.07
CA LEU A 21 3.01 7.94 8.46
C LEU A 21 2.49 7.49 9.83
N ARG A 22 2.36 8.41 10.79
CA ARG A 22 1.81 8.12 12.12
C ARG A 22 0.38 7.60 12.03
N ALA A 23 -0.44 8.15 11.14
CA ALA A 23 -1.81 7.69 10.92
C ALA A 23 -1.86 6.21 10.49
N PHE A 24 -0.91 5.73 9.67
CA PHE A 24 -0.80 4.30 9.35
C PHE A 24 -0.38 3.48 10.58
N ILE A 25 0.61 3.94 11.33
CA ILE A 25 1.16 3.23 12.50
C ILE A 25 0.10 3.08 13.60
N ASP A 26 -0.75 4.08 13.81
CA ASP A 26 -1.76 4.04 14.88
C ASP A 26 -3.07 3.38 14.42
N ALA A 27 -3.31 3.26 13.12
CA ALA A 27 -4.51 2.61 12.61
C ALA A 27 -4.57 1.11 12.98
N GLU A 28 -5.77 0.64 13.30
CA GLU A 28 -6.07 -0.80 13.44
C GLU A 28 -6.08 -1.50 12.08
N MET A 29 -6.52 -0.78 11.04
CA MET A 29 -6.69 -1.26 9.68
C MET A 29 -6.65 -0.09 8.70
N THR A 30 -6.22 -0.32 7.46
CA THR A 30 -6.15 0.72 6.43
C THR A 30 -6.84 0.30 5.14
N ILE A 31 -7.74 1.14 4.63
CA ILE A 31 -8.31 1.02 3.27
C ILE A 31 -7.73 2.15 2.44
N VAL A 32 -7.07 1.82 1.33
CA VAL A 32 -6.29 2.78 0.54
C VAL A 32 -6.56 2.61 -0.95
N ASP A 33 -6.36 3.67 -1.73
CA ASP A 33 -6.43 3.65 -3.20
C ASP A 33 -5.08 4.03 -3.84
N SER A 34 -4.04 4.20 -3.01
CA SER A 34 -2.73 4.66 -3.43
C SER A 34 -1.68 3.56 -3.24
N PHE A 35 -0.70 3.54 -4.14
CA PHE A 35 0.41 2.59 -4.08
C PHE A 35 1.22 2.74 -2.79
N HIS A 36 1.54 3.97 -2.38
CA HIS A 36 2.27 4.22 -1.14
C HIS A 36 1.47 3.81 0.09
N GLY A 37 0.15 4.04 0.11
CA GLY A 37 -0.70 3.56 1.19
C GLY A 37 -0.59 2.05 1.36
N MET A 38 -0.64 1.27 0.27
CA MET A 38 -0.44 -0.18 0.31
C MET A 38 0.96 -0.55 0.84
N VAL A 39 2.02 0.12 0.37
CA VAL A 39 3.40 -0.12 0.82
C VAL A 39 3.54 0.12 2.31
N PHE A 40 3.05 1.24 2.84
CA PHE A 40 3.14 1.53 4.28
C PHE A 40 2.30 0.58 5.12
N SER A 41 1.15 0.13 4.60
CA SER A 41 0.34 -0.89 5.26
C SER A 41 1.14 -2.19 5.45
N ILE A 42 1.86 -2.64 4.41
CA ILE A 42 2.73 -3.82 4.47
C ILE A 42 3.89 -3.58 5.44
N LEU A 43 4.59 -2.44 5.34
CA LEU A 43 5.76 -2.14 6.17
C LEU A 43 5.43 -2.04 7.66
N PHE A 44 4.23 -1.57 8.01
CA PHE A 44 3.77 -1.42 9.39
C PHE A 44 2.90 -2.59 9.88
N ASN A 45 2.82 -3.68 9.12
CA ASN A 45 2.01 -4.87 9.43
C ASN A 45 0.55 -4.55 9.75
N LYS A 46 -0.06 -3.67 8.96
CA LYS A 46 -1.46 -3.25 9.12
C LYS A 46 -2.37 -4.10 8.26
N PRO A 47 -3.42 -4.73 8.81
CA PRO A 47 -4.50 -5.29 8.00
C PRO A 47 -4.98 -4.23 6.99
N PHE A 48 -5.08 -4.61 5.72
CA PHE A 48 -5.36 -3.62 4.69
C PHE A 48 -6.12 -4.17 3.49
N TRP A 49 -6.79 -3.26 2.81
CA TRP A 49 -7.38 -3.46 1.49
C TRP A 49 -6.99 -2.32 0.59
N VAL A 50 -6.74 -2.64 -0.67
CA VAL A 50 -6.38 -1.65 -1.67
C VAL A 50 -7.38 -1.64 -2.81
N ILE A 51 -7.98 -0.47 -3.05
CA ILE A 51 -8.96 -0.28 -4.11
C ILE A 51 -8.19 -0.04 -5.41
N GLY A 52 -8.28 -0.99 -6.34
CA GLY A 52 -7.66 -0.88 -7.64
C GLY A 52 -8.43 0.06 -8.54
N ASN A 53 -7.80 1.15 -8.99
CA ASN A 53 -8.30 1.94 -10.11
C ASN A 53 -7.58 1.51 -11.39
N GLU A 54 -8.33 0.95 -12.35
CA GLU A 54 -7.78 0.42 -13.60
C GLU A 54 -7.04 1.50 -14.42
N GLU A 55 -7.50 2.75 -14.37
CA GLU A 55 -6.90 3.86 -15.11
C GLU A 55 -5.60 4.40 -14.47
N ARG A 56 -5.35 4.12 -13.18
CA ARG A 56 -4.23 4.71 -12.40
C ARG A 56 -3.06 3.77 -12.14
N GLY A 57 -2.90 2.76 -13.01
CA GLY A 57 -1.80 1.81 -12.96
C GLY A 57 -2.02 0.74 -11.91
N ILE A 58 -2.92 -0.19 -12.20
CA ILE A 58 -3.18 -1.39 -11.38
C ILE A 58 -2.01 -2.39 -11.39
N SER A 59 -1.14 -2.32 -12.42
CA SER A 59 -0.01 -3.22 -12.61
C SER A 59 0.97 -3.23 -11.43
N ARG A 60 1.31 -2.06 -10.87
CA ARG A 60 2.19 -1.95 -9.69
C ARG A 60 1.56 -2.56 -8.43
N PHE A 61 0.25 -2.47 -8.26
CA PHE A 61 -0.46 -3.11 -7.15
C PHE A 61 -0.39 -4.63 -7.29
N ARG A 62 -0.79 -5.16 -8.45
CA ARG A 62 -0.73 -6.61 -8.74
C ARG A 62 0.68 -7.16 -8.59
N SER A 63 1.69 -6.47 -9.12
CA SER A 63 3.09 -6.88 -9.02
C SER A 63 3.57 -6.98 -7.57
N LEU A 64 3.30 -5.97 -6.75
CA LEU A 64 3.71 -5.99 -5.35
C LEU A 64 2.93 -7.03 -4.54
N LEU A 65 1.60 -7.08 -4.69
CA LEU A 65 0.76 -8.04 -3.97
C LEU A 65 1.16 -9.47 -4.32
N SER A 66 1.44 -9.76 -5.59
CA SER A 66 1.85 -11.11 -5.99
C SER A 66 3.21 -11.52 -5.43
N LYS A 67 4.16 -10.58 -5.35
CA LYS A 67 5.44 -10.84 -4.68
C LYS A 67 5.25 -11.28 -3.22
N PHE A 68 4.25 -10.76 -2.52
CA PHE A 68 3.96 -11.10 -1.12
C PHE A 68 2.87 -12.18 -0.93
N GLY A 69 2.22 -12.64 -2.01
CA GLY A 69 1.07 -13.54 -1.93
C GLY A 69 -0.16 -12.90 -1.27
N LEU A 70 -0.40 -11.61 -1.54
CA LEU A 70 -1.47 -10.78 -0.96
C LEU A 70 -2.52 -10.35 -2.00
N GLU A 71 -2.68 -11.08 -3.10
CA GLU A 71 -3.56 -10.72 -4.20
C GLU A 71 -5.03 -10.54 -3.76
N SER A 72 -5.48 -11.26 -2.73
CA SER A 72 -6.83 -11.12 -2.16
C SER A 72 -7.10 -9.75 -1.53
N ARG A 73 -6.06 -8.91 -1.33
CA ARG A 73 -6.19 -7.56 -0.78
C ARG A 73 -6.57 -6.52 -1.83
N LEU A 74 -6.52 -6.86 -3.12
CA LEU A 74 -6.94 -5.99 -4.21
C LEU A 74 -8.45 -6.04 -4.38
N LEU A 75 -9.11 -4.93 -4.10
CA LEU A 75 -10.55 -4.77 -4.27
C LEU A 75 -10.90 -4.20 -5.64
N SER A 76 -11.95 -4.76 -6.23
CA SER A 76 -12.64 -4.19 -7.38
C SER A 76 -13.85 -3.40 -6.90
N VAL A 77 -14.03 -2.18 -7.41
CA VAL A 77 -15.19 -1.33 -7.09
C VAL A 77 -16.52 -1.98 -7.45
N ASN A 78 -16.52 -2.96 -8.36
CA ASN A 78 -17.70 -3.67 -8.80
C ASN A 78 -18.08 -4.87 -7.90
N ASN A 79 -17.26 -5.21 -6.89
CA ASN A 79 -17.51 -6.36 -6.03
C ASN A 79 -16.98 -6.13 -4.61
N LEU A 80 -17.62 -5.19 -3.90
CA LEU A 80 -17.28 -4.87 -2.50
C LEU A 80 -18.08 -5.72 -1.49
N ASP A 81 -19.26 -6.21 -1.87
CA ASP A 81 -20.19 -6.90 -0.95
C ASP A 81 -19.68 -8.27 -0.48
N ALA A 82 -18.75 -8.88 -1.22
CA ALA A 82 -18.18 -10.20 -0.92
C ALA A 82 -16.89 -10.15 -0.08
N VAL A 83 -16.46 -8.97 0.38
CA VAL A 83 -15.17 -8.79 1.05
C VAL A 83 -15.27 -9.11 2.54
N ASP A 84 -14.51 -10.12 2.99
CA ASP A 84 -14.30 -10.36 4.43
C ASP A 84 -13.24 -9.40 4.98
N LEU A 85 -13.69 -8.35 5.66
CA LEU A 85 -12.81 -7.38 6.33
C LEU A 85 -12.06 -7.96 7.55
N ASN A 86 -12.42 -9.15 8.03
CA ASN A 86 -11.71 -9.81 9.12
C ASN A 86 -10.64 -10.79 8.63
N GLN A 87 -10.47 -10.94 7.31
CA GLN A 87 -9.47 -11.84 6.74
C GLN A 87 -8.07 -11.47 7.25
N SER A 88 -7.46 -12.35 8.04
CA SER A 88 -6.12 -12.14 8.62
C SER A 88 -5.01 -12.24 7.58
N ILE A 89 -3.88 -11.56 7.83
CA ILE A 89 -2.65 -11.67 7.02
C ILE A 89 -1.64 -12.53 7.77
N GLU A 90 -1.04 -13.51 7.10
CA GLU A 90 0.07 -14.30 7.64
C GLU A 90 1.37 -13.46 7.64
N TRP A 91 1.49 -12.55 8.60
CA TRP A 91 2.57 -11.56 8.65
C TRP A 91 3.97 -12.16 8.72
N LYS A 92 4.12 -13.36 9.29
CA LYS A 92 5.41 -14.03 9.32
C LYS A 92 5.94 -14.27 7.91
N ARG A 93 5.14 -14.88 7.03
CA ARG A 93 5.49 -15.11 5.63
C ARG A 93 5.79 -13.81 4.89
N VAL A 94 4.96 -12.77 5.08
CA VAL A 94 5.16 -11.47 4.44
C VAL A 94 6.50 -10.84 4.86
N ASN A 95 6.81 -10.87 6.15
CA ASN A 95 8.06 -10.32 6.68
C ASN A 95 9.29 -11.14 6.26
N ASP A 96 9.17 -12.47 6.18
CA ASP A 96 10.24 -13.34 5.67
C ASP A 96 10.59 -12.97 4.20
N ILE A 97 9.58 -12.74 3.35
CA ILE A 97 9.78 -12.25 1.97
C ILE A 97 10.42 -10.85 1.99
N LEU A 98 9.92 -9.93 2.82
CA LEU A 98 10.43 -8.57 2.90
C LEU A 98 11.92 -8.52 3.26
N GLN A 99 12.36 -9.31 4.24
CA GLN A 99 13.77 -9.37 4.63
C GLN A 99 14.65 -9.92 3.51
N LYS A 100 14.19 -10.97 2.81
CA LYS A 100 14.89 -11.51 1.64
C LYS A 100 15.05 -10.45 0.54
N GLU A 101 14.00 -9.72 0.22
CA GLU A 101 14.03 -8.68 -0.80
C GLU A 101 14.93 -7.51 -0.40
N ARG A 102 14.91 -7.10 0.87
CA ARG A 102 15.85 -6.09 1.39
C ARG A 102 17.31 -6.53 1.25
N PHE A 103 17.61 -7.78 1.58
CA PHE A 103 18.95 -8.33 1.40
C PHE A 103 19.37 -8.29 -0.08
N VAL A 104 18.52 -8.76 -1.00
CA VAL A 104 18.79 -8.71 -2.44
C VAL A 104 19.01 -7.27 -2.92
N SER A 105 18.18 -6.33 -2.50
CA SER A 105 18.34 -4.91 -2.85
C SER A 105 19.65 -4.31 -2.33
N LEU A 106 20.05 -4.65 -1.11
CA LEU A 106 21.31 -4.19 -0.52
C LEU A 106 22.53 -4.76 -1.26
N VAL A 107 22.50 -6.03 -1.64
CA VAL A 107 23.56 -6.66 -2.43
C VAL A 107 23.71 -5.93 -3.77
N ARG A 108 22.61 -5.78 -4.52
CA ARG A 108 22.62 -5.09 -5.83
C ARG A 108 23.11 -3.65 -5.74
N LEU A 109 22.70 -2.92 -4.70
CA LEU A 109 23.14 -1.54 -4.50
C LEU A 109 24.66 -1.46 -4.28
N LYS A 110 25.23 -2.37 -3.49
CA LYS A 110 26.68 -2.44 -3.28
C LYS A 110 27.43 -2.78 -4.56
N GLU A 111 26.97 -3.80 -5.30
CA GLU A 111 27.56 -4.20 -6.58
C GLU A 111 27.51 -3.08 -7.64
N SER A 112 26.54 -2.16 -7.55
CA SER A 112 26.41 -1.05 -8.50
C SER A 112 27.26 0.18 -8.12
N LEU A 113 27.85 0.19 -6.92
CA LEU A 113 28.71 1.27 -6.43
C LEU A 113 30.20 0.95 -6.58
N GLU A 114 30.54 -0.29 -6.90
CA GLU A 114 31.88 -0.78 -7.25
C GLU A 114 32.10 -0.68 -8.78
#